data_AF-A0A5N8YGX4-F1
#
_entry.id   AF-A0A5N8YGX4-F1
#
_cell.length_a   1.000
_cell.length_b   1.000
_cell.length_c   1.000
_cell.angle_alpha   90.00
_cell.angle_beta   90.00
_cell.angle_gamma   90.00
#
_symmetry.space_group_name_H-M   'P 1'
#
loop_
_entity.id
_entity.type
_entity.pdbx_description
1 polymer ?
#
loop_
_entity_poly.entity_id
_entity_poly.type
_entity_poly.pdbx_seq_one_letter_code
_entity_poly.pdbx_strand_id
1 'polypeptide(L)'
;MMTRKSNFSYLTLLRTSLVNLLLVCSVGLVLLLAISCANKTSDTFDHSKPEIDAGSLNEQNETYKARYDEFAKSYLINREVSTVETSSGDLQIVNFLPTDAIRGIKEPTFLTGVAAHQQYQEDEPILGLTLNGQHKAYSIPFLSNREIVNDQLGGVPIVLTW
;
A
#
# COMPACT_ATOMS: atom_id res chain seq x y z
N MET A 1 -64.36 46.88 -17.76
CA MET A 1 -63.65 46.50 -16.51
C MET A 1 -63.82 45.00 -16.36
N MET A 2 -62.85 44.09 -16.33
CA MET A 2 -61.41 44.13 -16.04
C MET A 2 -60.73 42.95 -16.77
N THR A 3 -59.45 43.11 -17.08
CA THR A 3 -58.57 42.29 -17.94
C THR A 3 -58.11 40.95 -17.35
N ARG A 4 -57.98 39.89 -18.18
CA ARG A 4 -57.24 38.65 -17.84
C ARG A 4 -56.32 38.23 -19.01
N LYS A 5 -55.14 38.84 -19.08
CA LYS A 5 -54.01 38.44 -19.95
C LYS A 5 -52.73 38.39 -19.09
N SER A 6 -52.40 37.26 -18.47
CA SER A 6 -51.12 37.12 -17.75
C SER A 6 -50.60 35.69 -17.47
N ASN A 7 -51.27 34.62 -17.94
CA ASN A 7 -50.84 33.25 -17.59
C ASN A 7 -49.84 32.59 -18.56
N PHE A 8 -49.66 33.12 -19.77
CA PHE A 8 -48.80 32.49 -20.78
C PHE A 8 -47.31 32.83 -20.61
N SER A 9 -46.98 33.98 -20.02
CA SER A 9 -45.59 34.44 -19.90
C SER A 9 -44.85 33.80 -18.71
N TYR A 10 -45.57 33.47 -17.63
CA TYR A 10 -44.96 32.93 -16.40
C TYR A 10 -44.44 31.49 -16.56
N LEU A 11 -45.13 30.64 -17.34
CA LEU A 11 -44.67 29.26 -17.58
C LEU A 11 -43.41 29.22 -18.44
N THR A 12 -43.26 30.14 -19.38
CA THR A 12 -42.06 30.24 -20.24
C THR A 12 -40.86 30.73 -19.42
N LEU A 13 -41.07 31.71 -18.54
CA LEU A 13 -40.04 32.21 -17.61
C LEU A 13 -39.64 31.15 -16.57
N LEU A 14 -40.60 30.38 -16.06
CA LEU A 14 -40.33 29.29 -15.12
C LEU A 14 -39.51 28.17 -15.78
N ARG A 15 -39.82 27.84 -17.04
CA ARG A 15 -39.06 26.86 -17.83
C ARG A 15 -37.64 27.31 -18.11
N THR A 16 -37.42 28.56 -18.53
CA THR A 16 -36.06 29.06 -18.80
C THR A 16 -35.24 29.17 -17.51
N SER A 17 -35.86 29.55 -16.39
CA SER A 17 -35.20 29.59 -15.08
C SER A 17 -34.76 28.20 -14.61
N LEU A 18 -35.63 27.18 -14.74
CA LEU A 18 -35.30 25.79 -14.42
C LEU A 18 -34.17 25.23 -15.29
N VAL A 19 -34.20 25.50 -16.60
CA VAL A 19 -33.15 25.05 -17.54
C VAL A 19 -31.82 25.72 -17.21
N ASN A 20 -31.80 27.02 -16.94
CA ASN A 20 -30.58 27.73 -16.54
C ASN A 20 -30.04 27.22 -15.21
N LEU A 21 -30.91 26.92 -14.24
CA LEU A 21 -30.51 26.37 -12.94
C LEU A 21 -29.88 24.98 -13.09
N LEU A 22 -30.49 24.10 -13.90
CA LEU A 22 -29.95 22.78 -14.19
C LEU A 22 -28.60 22.85 -14.91
N LEU A 23 -28.44 23.82 -15.83
CA LEU A 23 -27.20 24.03 -16.56
C LEU A 23 -26.08 24.57 -15.67
N VAL A 24 -26.38 25.49 -14.74
CA VAL A 24 -25.41 25.98 -13.77
C VAL A 24 -25.01 24.87 -12.78
N CYS A 25 -25.96 24.05 -12.33
CA CYS A 25 -25.68 22.91 -11.45
C CYS A 25 -24.80 21.85 -12.12
N SER A 26 -25.04 21.51 -13.39
CA SER A 26 -24.24 20.50 -14.08
C SER A 26 -22.82 20.97 -14.34
N VAL A 27 -22.63 22.22 -14.79
CA VAL A 27 -21.29 22.80 -15.01
C VAL A 27 -20.53 22.95 -13.68
N GLY A 28 -21.20 23.38 -12.61
CA GLY A 28 -20.60 23.49 -11.28
C GLY A 28 -20.16 22.14 -10.70
N LEU A 29 -20.98 21.09 -10.85
CA LEU A 29 -20.64 19.74 -10.39
C LEU A 29 -19.43 19.17 -11.15
N VAL A 30 -19.36 19.38 -12.47
CA VAL A 30 -18.21 18.96 -13.31
C VAL A 30 -16.93 19.69 -12.89
N LEU A 31 -17.03 21.00 -12.62
CA LEU A 31 -15.88 21.80 -12.17
C LEU A 31 -15.36 21.33 -10.79
N LEU A 32 -16.27 21.05 -9.85
CA LEU A 32 -15.90 20.55 -8.52
C LEU A 32 -15.24 19.17 -8.58
N LEU A 33 -15.74 18.27 -9.43
CA LEU A 33 -15.11 16.96 -9.64
C LEU A 33 -13.73 17.09 -10.29
N ALA A 34 -13.54 18.01 -11.24
CA ALA A 34 -12.23 18.27 -11.87
C ALA A 34 -11.20 18.82 -10.86
N ILE A 35 -11.60 19.73 -9.97
CA ILE A 35 -10.74 20.25 -8.89
C ILE A 35 -10.34 19.13 -7.92
N SER A 36 -11.28 18.23 -7.57
CA SER A 36 -10.98 17.07 -6.74
C SER A 36 -9.99 16.10 -7.39
N CYS A 37 -10.01 15.96 -8.73
CA CYS A 37 -9.03 15.16 -9.46
C CYS A 37 -7.63 15.81 -9.48
N ALA A 38 -7.55 17.15 -9.51
CA ALA A 38 -6.28 17.88 -9.56
C ALA A 38 -5.51 17.84 -8.22
N ASN A 39 -6.21 17.80 -7.07
CA ASN A 39 -5.56 17.79 -5.76
C ASN A 39 -4.94 16.44 -5.35
N LYS A 40 -5.10 15.38 -6.16
CA LYS A 40 -4.52 14.07 -5.88
C LYS A 40 -3.23 13.85 -6.65
N THR A 41 -2.24 14.72 -6.45
CA THR A 41 -0.87 14.45 -6.93
C THR A 41 0.19 14.94 -5.94
N SER A 42 1.13 14.04 -5.67
CA SER A 42 2.50 14.25 -5.23
C SER A 42 2.79 14.42 -3.73
N ASP A 43 2.75 13.30 -3.01
CA ASP A 43 3.85 13.05 -2.06
C ASP A 43 5.10 12.76 -2.90
N THR A 44 5.91 13.80 -3.14
CA THR A 44 7.25 13.60 -3.69
C THR A 44 8.13 13.07 -2.57
N PHE A 45 8.67 11.88 -2.75
CA PHE A 45 9.68 11.32 -1.84
C PHE A 45 10.97 12.12 -2.03
N ASP A 46 11.30 12.92 -1.03
CA ASP A 46 12.46 13.81 -1.03
C ASP A 46 13.76 13.00 -0.90
N HIS A 47 14.52 12.95 -1.99
CA HIS A 47 15.84 12.33 -2.06
C HIS A 47 16.97 13.22 -1.50
N SER A 48 16.67 14.41 -0.94
CA SER A 48 17.68 15.35 -0.42
C SER A 48 18.23 15.00 0.96
N LYS A 49 17.89 13.84 1.54
CA LYS A 49 18.46 13.43 2.82
C LYS A 49 19.98 13.24 2.67
N PRO A 50 20.81 14.02 3.37
CA PRO A 50 22.25 13.91 3.25
C PRO A 50 22.72 12.54 3.73
N GLU A 51 23.69 12.00 2.98
CA GLU A 51 24.47 10.83 3.36
C GLU A 51 24.99 11.03 4.80
N ILE A 52 24.65 10.10 5.69
CA ILE A 52 25.00 10.17 7.11
C ILE A 52 26.53 10.16 7.21
N ASP A 53 27.12 11.27 7.66
CA ASP A 53 28.53 11.35 8.04
C ASP A 53 28.78 10.36 9.19
N ALA A 54 29.74 9.46 8.98
CA ALA A 54 30.13 8.41 9.93
C ALA A 54 30.55 8.97 11.30
N GLY A 55 30.82 10.28 11.42
CA GLY A 55 31.06 10.98 12.67
C GLY A 55 29.84 11.17 13.59
N SER A 56 28.60 11.08 13.07
CA SER A 56 27.37 11.21 13.89
C SER A 56 26.85 9.88 14.46
N LEU A 57 27.54 8.78 14.19
CA LEU A 57 27.12 7.44 14.54
C LEU A 57 27.20 7.15 16.05
N ASN A 58 27.96 7.88 16.86
CA ASN A 58 28.15 7.51 18.27
C ASN A 58 26.91 7.82 19.16
N GLU A 59 26.30 8.99 19.04
CA GLU A 59 25.17 9.42 19.89
C GLU A 59 23.85 8.75 19.48
N GLN A 60 23.67 8.53 18.17
CA GLN A 60 22.55 7.76 17.64
C GLN A 60 22.66 6.27 17.99
N ASN A 61 23.88 5.72 18.06
CA ASN A 61 24.11 4.32 18.47
C ASN A 61 23.73 4.09 19.94
N GLU A 62 23.97 5.05 20.84
CA GLU A 62 23.55 4.91 22.24
C GLU A 62 22.03 4.93 22.39
N THR A 63 21.35 5.80 21.63
CA THR A 63 19.88 5.86 21.59
C THR A 63 19.29 4.61 20.97
N TYR A 64 19.89 4.11 19.88
CA TYR A 64 19.49 2.84 19.25
C TYR A 64 19.70 1.65 20.19
N LYS A 65 20.85 1.61 20.86
CA LYS A 65 21.18 0.57 21.83
C LYS A 65 20.21 0.61 23.01
N ALA A 66 19.88 1.78 23.53
CA ALA A 66 18.91 1.92 24.61
C ALA A 66 17.50 1.45 24.20
N ARG A 67 17.04 1.84 23.00
CA ARG A 67 15.76 1.35 22.44
C ARG A 67 15.75 -0.15 22.20
N TYR A 68 16.87 -0.70 21.72
CA TYR A 68 17.01 -2.14 21.51
C TYR A 68 17.05 -2.90 22.83
N ASP A 69 17.76 -2.40 23.84
CA ASP A 69 17.85 -2.99 25.18
C ASP A 69 16.49 -2.92 25.91
N GLU A 70 15.71 -1.83 25.74
CA GLU A 70 14.34 -1.72 26.25
C GLU A 70 13.39 -2.70 25.57
N PHE A 71 13.44 -2.79 24.24
CA PHE A 71 12.66 -3.76 23.47
C PHE A 71 13.05 -5.20 23.80
N ALA A 72 14.34 -5.52 23.87
CA ALA A 72 14.82 -6.86 24.22
C ALA A 72 14.32 -7.29 25.60
N LYS A 73 14.21 -6.37 26.57
CA LYS A 73 13.63 -6.65 27.88
C LYS A 73 12.18 -7.11 27.81
N SER A 74 11.38 -6.67 26.82
CA SER A 74 9.99 -7.15 26.68
C SER A 74 9.90 -8.58 26.12
N TYR A 75 10.90 -9.03 25.37
CA TYR A 75 10.92 -10.38 24.76
C TYR A 75 11.68 -11.42 25.60
N LEU A 76 12.54 -10.99 26.52
CA LEU A 76 13.37 -11.90 27.34
C LEU A 76 12.78 -12.24 28.71
N ILE A 77 11.49 -11.98 28.94
CA ILE A 77 10.85 -12.07 30.27
C ILE A 77 10.89 -13.47 30.90
N ASN A 78 11.14 -14.56 30.15
CA ASN A 78 11.25 -15.92 30.70
C ASN A 78 12.37 -16.77 30.10
N ARG A 79 13.37 -16.16 29.44
CA ARG A 79 14.49 -16.93 28.91
C ARG A 79 15.69 -16.68 29.81
N GLU A 80 16.09 -17.68 30.61
CA GLU A 80 17.45 -17.75 31.12
C GLU A 80 18.37 -17.64 29.91
N VAL A 81 18.97 -16.47 29.73
CA VAL A 81 20.01 -16.28 28.74
C VAL A 81 21.21 -17.03 29.30
N SER A 82 21.30 -18.32 28.99
CA SER A 82 22.55 -19.04 29.10
C SER A 82 23.54 -18.27 28.26
N THR A 83 24.44 -17.53 28.92
CA THR A 83 25.64 -17.00 28.30
C THR A 83 26.47 -18.22 27.92
N VAL A 84 26.15 -18.80 26.76
CA VAL A 84 27.05 -19.73 26.11
C VAL A 84 28.30 -18.89 25.87
N GLU A 85 29.38 -19.20 26.56
CA GLU A 85 30.70 -18.74 26.14
C GLU A 85 30.89 -19.35 24.75
N THR A 86 30.53 -18.57 23.73
CA THR A 86 30.86 -18.88 22.36
C THR A 86 32.37 -18.83 22.33
N SER A 87 33.03 -19.98 22.51
CA SER A 87 34.40 -20.11 22.04
C SER A 87 34.35 -19.70 20.59
N SER A 88 34.92 -18.55 20.28
CA SER A 88 35.01 -17.98 18.94
C SER A 88 35.92 -18.88 18.11
N GLY A 89 35.49 -20.12 17.85
CA GLY A 89 36.02 -20.91 16.75
C GLY A 89 35.76 -20.12 15.47
N ASP A 90 36.67 -20.25 14.51
CA ASP A 90 36.61 -19.55 13.23
C ASP A 90 35.35 -19.97 12.45
N LEU A 91 34.21 -19.35 12.77
CA LEU A 91 32.97 -19.53 12.04
C LEU A 91 33.12 -18.84 10.69
N GLN A 92 33.11 -19.62 9.62
CA GLN A 92 33.14 -19.10 8.27
C GLN A 92 31.72 -18.86 7.78
N ILE A 93 31.44 -17.64 7.32
CA ILE A 93 30.22 -17.35 6.57
C ILE A 93 30.39 -18.01 5.21
N VAL A 94 29.59 -19.05 4.96
CA VAL A 94 29.55 -19.74 3.67
C VAL A 94 28.30 -19.32 2.93
N ASN A 95 28.47 -18.79 1.72
CA ASN A 95 27.36 -18.44 0.86
C ASN A 95 26.91 -19.67 0.07
N PHE A 96 25.70 -20.16 0.33
CA PHE A 96 25.18 -21.38 -0.31
C PHE A 96 24.62 -21.11 -1.72
N LEU A 97 24.08 -19.92 -1.94
CA LEU A 97 23.46 -19.52 -3.20
C LEU A 97 24.22 -18.36 -3.82
N PRO A 98 24.45 -18.35 -5.15
CA PRO A 98 24.90 -17.15 -5.85
C PRO A 98 23.95 -15.97 -5.59
N THR A 99 24.47 -14.75 -5.74
CA THR A 99 23.64 -13.54 -5.72
C THR A 99 22.47 -13.68 -6.70
N ASP A 100 21.26 -13.33 -6.26
CA ASP A 100 20.01 -13.38 -7.06
C ASP A 100 19.61 -14.79 -7.56
N ALA A 101 20.06 -15.85 -6.89
CA ALA A 101 19.64 -17.22 -7.22
C ALA A 101 18.13 -17.47 -6.99
N ILE A 102 17.53 -16.77 -6.02
CA ILE A 102 16.09 -16.81 -5.76
C ILE A 102 15.44 -15.66 -6.51
N ARG A 103 15.04 -15.95 -7.76
CA ARG A 103 14.50 -14.92 -8.64
C ARG A 103 13.06 -14.59 -8.26
N GLY A 104 12.82 -13.30 -8.05
CA GLY A 104 11.47 -12.78 -7.85
C GLY A 104 10.57 -12.99 -9.07
N ILE A 105 9.26 -13.07 -8.82
CA ILE A 105 8.24 -13.18 -9.87
C ILE A 105 7.97 -11.79 -10.43
N LYS A 106 7.94 -11.68 -11.76
CA LYS A 106 7.71 -10.39 -12.47
C LYS A 106 6.32 -10.28 -13.09
N GLU A 107 5.75 -11.43 -13.46
CA GLU A 107 4.46 -11.53 -14.13
C GLU A 107 3.66 -12.64 -13.43
N PRO A 108 3.07 -12.35 -12.25
CA PRO A 108 2.32 -13.34 -11.50
C PRO A 108 1.01 -13.72 -12.20
N THR A 109 0.68 -15.00 -12.15
CA THR A 109 -0.61 -15.53 -12.61
C THR A 109 -1.42 -15.99 -11.40
N PHE A 110 -2.75 -15.86 -11.49
CA PHE A 110 -3.66 -16.15 -10.39
C PHE A 110 -4.66 -17.23 -10.78
N LEU A 111 -4.98 -18.08 -9.81
CA LEU A 111 -6.09 -19.01 -9.90
C LEU A 111 -7.40 -18.29 -9.57
N THR A 112 -8.50 -18.79 -10.12
CA THR A 112 -9.83 -18.43 -9.63
C THR A 112 -10.04 -19.01 -8.23
N GLY A 113 -10.97 -18.48 -7.44
CA GLY A 113 -11.25 -19.00 -6.10
C GLY A 113 -11.63 -20.49 -6.10
N VAL A 114 -12.36 -20.95 -7.12
CA VAL A 114 -12.74 -22.37 -7.27
C VAL A 114 -11.51 -23.25 -7.55
N ALA A 115 -10.62 -22.82 -8.47
CA ALA A 115 -9.41 -23.57 -8.77
C ALA A 115 -8.43 -23.57 -7.58
N ALA A 116 -8.34 -22.45 -6.86
CA ALA A 116 -7.54 -22.33 -5.65
C ALA A 116 -8.01 -23.30 -4.55
N HIS A 117 -9.32 -23.43 -4.34
CA HIS A 117 -9.90 -24.36 -3.37
C HIS A 117 -9.59 -25.84 -3.67
N GLN A 118 -9.29 -26.18 -4.93
CA GLN A 118 -8.90 -27.54 -5.31
C GLN A 118 -7.39 -27.81 -5.15
N GLN A 119 -6.56 -26.78 -5.14
CA GLN A 119 -5.10 -26.89 -5.17
C GLN A 119 -4.44 -26.61 -3.81
N TYR A 120 -5.00 -25.70 -3.03
CA TYR A 120 -4.45 -25.25 -1.76
C TYR A 120 -5.19 -25.86 -0.57
N GLN A 121 -4.54 -25.88 0.60
CA GLN A 121 -5.19 -26.33 1.83
C GLN A 121 -6.23 -25.31 2.29
N GLU A 122 -7.27 -25.78 2.98
CA GLU A 122 -8.36 -24.91 3.47
C GLU A 122 -7.89 -23.90 4.51
N ASP A 123 -6.87 -24.27 5.31
CA ASP A 123 -6.26 -23.46 6.36
C ASP A 123 -4.95 -22.79 5.94
N GLU A 124 -4.66 -22.76 4.63
CA GLU A 124 -3.41 -22.18 4.13
C GLU A 124 -3.34 -20.68 4.42
N PRO A 125 -2.26 -20.19 5.08
CA PRO A 125 -2.12 -18.77 5.36
C PRO A 125 -1.91 -18.01 4.06
N ILE A 126 -2.70 -16.94 3.89
CA ILE A 126 -2.64 -16.05 2.74
C ILE A 126 -2.46 -14.61 3.17
N LEU A 127 -1.79 -13.83 2.31
CA LEU A 127 -1.85 -12.38 2.33
C LEU A 127 -2.95 -11.93 1.37
N GLY A 128 -4.05 -11.41 1.90
CA GLY A 128 -5.11 -10.79 1.11
C GLY A 128 -4.86 -9.30 0.92
N LEU A 129 -4.92 -8.81 -0.32
CA LEU A 129 -4.76 -7.39 -0.62
C LEU A 129 -5.97 -6.86 -1.39
N THR A 130 -6.47 -5.71 -0.93
CA THR A 130 -7.53 -4.95 -1.60
C THR A 130 -7.02 -3.56 -1.92
N LEU A 131 -7.06 -3.17 -3.18
CA LEU A 131 -6.62 -1.86 -3.63
C LEU A 131 -7.46 -1.40 -4.81
N ASN A 132 -7.99 -0.17 -4.74
CA ASN A 132 -8.88 0.42 -5.75
C ASN A 132 -10.03 -0.52 -6.20
N GLY A 133 -10.62 -1.27 -5.26
CA GLY A 133 -11.73 -2.20 -5.55
C GLY A 133 -11.34 -3.49 -6.28
N GLN A 134 -10.04 -3.74 -6.45
CA GLN A 134 -9.51 -5.01 -6.93
C GLN A 134 -8.97 -5.82 -5.76
N HIS A 135 -9.09 -7.14 -5.84
CA HIS A 135 -8.72 -8.07 -4.76
C HIS A 135 -7.82 -9.17 -5.31
N LYS A 136 -6.72 -9.44 -4.60
CA LYS A 136 -5.83 -10.58 -4.86
C LYS A 136 -5.44 -11.24 -3.54
N ALA A 137 -5.16 -12.53 -3.60
CA ALA A 137 -4.68 -13.33 -2.48
C ALA A 137 -3.38 -14.03 -2.87
N TYR A 138 -2.41 -14.01 -1.97
CA TYR A 138 -1.07 -14.56 -2.17
C TYR A 138 -0.77 -15.60 -1.10
N SER A 139 -0.44 -16.83 -1.50
CA SER A 139 -0.07 -17.90 -0.56
C SER A 139 1.27 -17.58 0.12
N ILE A 140 1.28 -17.62 1.44
CA ILE A 140 2.50 -17.42 2.23
C ILE A 140 3.53 -18.54 2.00
N PRO A 141 3.15 -19.84 2.03
CA PRO A 141 4.07 -20.92 1.68
C PRO A 141 4.66 -20.78 0.28
N PHE A 142 3.88 -20.29 -0.68
CA PHE A 142 4.37 -20.04 -2.03
C PHE A 142 5.38 -18.87 -2.05
N LEU A 143 5.07 -17.75 -1.40
CA LEU A 143 5.95 -16.59 -1.31
C LEU A 143 7.29 -16.92 -0.63
N SER A 144 7.28 -17.79 0.38
CA SER A 144 8.48 -18.26 1.09
C SER A 144 9.54 -18.88 0.17
N ASN A 145 9.15 -19.39 -1.00
CA ASN A 145 10.05 -20.01 -1.98
C ASN A 145 10.50 -19.07 -3.11
N ARG A 146 9.98 -17.84 -3.14
CA ARG A 146 10.17 -16.88 -4.24
C ARG A 146 10.64 -15.50 -3.76
N GLU A 147 10.50 -15.23 -2.47
CA GLU A 147 10.94 -14.05 -1.69
C GLU A 147 10.38 -12.70 -2.16
N ILE A 148 10.24 -12.45 -3.46
CA ILE A 148 9.77 -11.20 -4.06
C ILE A 148 8.75 -11.48 -5.17
N VAL A 149 7.64 -10.72 -5.17
CA VAL A 149 6.69 -10.67 -6.29
C VAL A 149 6.45 -9.21 -6.68
N ASN A 150 6.77 -8.87 -7.92
CA ASN A 150 6.41 -7.59 -8.53
C ASN A 150 5.07 -7.78 -9.24
N ASP A 151 4.05 -7.04 -8.82
CA ASP A 151 2.70 -7.15 -9.34
C ASP A 151 2.08 -5.76 -9.56
N GLN A 152 0.93 -5.72 -10.20
CA GLN A 152 0.08 -4.55 -10.30
C GLN A 152 -1.32 -4.89 -9.79
N LEU A 153 -1.84 -4.10 -8.86
CA LEU A 153 -3.19 -4.25 -8.32
C LEU A 153 -3.92 -2.91 -8.37
N GLY A 154 -5.11 -2.90 -8.97
CA GLY A 154 -5.91 -1.67 -9.06
C GLY A 154 -5.19 -0.51 -9.77
N GLY A 155 -4.30 -0.82 -10.72
CA GLY A 155 -3.46 0.16 -11.43
C GLY A 155 -2.24 0.66 -10.65
N VAL A 156 -2.00 0.17 -9.44
CA VAL A 156 -0.85 0.54 -8.60
C VAL A 156 0.22 -0.55 -8.66
N PRO A 157 1.48 -0.21 -8.98
CA PRO A 157 2.60 -1.16 -8.87
C PRO A 157 2.84 -1.50 -7.39
N ILE A 158 2.98 -2.78 -7.09
CA ILE A 158 3.24 -3.28 -5.75
C ILE A 158 4.41 -4.27 -5.77
N VAL A 159 5.11 -4.35 -4.65
CA VAL A 159 6.13 -5.37 -4.39
C VAL A 159 5.74 -6.08 -3.10
N LEU A 160 5.68 -7.41 -3.16
CA LEU A 160 5.46 -8.25 -2.00
C LEU A 160 6.77 -8.91 -1.59
N THR A 161 7.05 -8.90 -0.30
CA THR A 161 8.21 -9.54 0.33
C THR A 161 7.75 -10.40 1.52
N TRP A 162 8.43 -11.52 1.76
CA TRP A 162 8.13 -12.44 2.85
C TRP A 162 9.39 -12.80 3.65
#